data_AF-A0A2H1G4C0-F1
#
_entry.id   AF-A0A2H1G4C0-F1
#
_cell.length_a   1.000
_cell.length_b   1.000
_cell.length_c   1.000
_cell.angle_alpha   90.00
_cell.angle_beta   90.00
_cell.angle_gamma   90.00
#
_symmetry.space_group_name_H-M   'P 1'
#
loop_
_entity.id
_entity.type
_entity.pdbx_description
1 polymer ?
#
loop_
_entity_poly.entity_id
_entity_poly.type
_entity_poly.pdbx_seq_one_letter_code
_entity_poly.pdbx_strand_id
1 'polypeptide(L)'
;MVNSSEQAHTEIGPLYPTYEALRTAAQPVHPSSSARRLLWMLNGPLHSAITVLSSEITTHGVNMPSEPLYDPATDIWHPIAQEPVSTPKVSSVTVGVCQLEEWGFTWCDMHEGHADPPELEDEE
;
A
#
# COMPACT_ATOMS: atom_id res chain seq x y z
N MET A 1 -47.53 -21.08 22.70
CA MET A 1 -47.03 -19.85 22.07
C MET A 1 -45.66 -19.58 22.66
N VAL A 2 -44.60 -19.95 21.95
CA VAL A 2 -43.22 -19.59 22.28
C VAL A 2 -42.64 -19.05 20.98
N ASN A 3 -42.46 -17.73 20.92
CA ASN A 3 -41.82 -17.07 19.79
C ASN A 3 -40.32 -17.28 19.92
N SER A 4 -39.78 -18.27 19.22
CA SER A 4 -38.37 -18.34 18.89
C SER A 4 -38.15 -17.54 17.61
N SER A 5 -37.78 -16.27 17.76
CA SER A 5 -37.21 -15.50 16.65
C SER A 5 -35.70 -15.69 16.71
N GLU A 6 -35.19 -16.69 15.98
CA GLU A 6 -33.78 -16.77 15.61
C GLU A 6 -33.42 -15.52 14.80
N GLN A 7 -32.58 -14.67 15.38
CA GLN A 7 -31.96 -13.58 14.65
C GLN A 7 -30.96 -14.19 13.66
N ALA A 8 -31.30 -14.16 12.38
CA ALA A 8 -30.36 -14.40 11.31
C ALA A 8 -29.24 -13.35 11.40
N HIS A 9 -28.03 -13.81 11.74
CA HIS A 9 -26.81 -13.04 11.56
C HIS A 9 -26.60 -12.84 10.05
N THR A 10 -26.96 -11.67 9.53
CA THR A 10 -26.59 -11.28 8.17
C THR A 10 -25.10 -10.97 8.18
N GLU A 11 -24.26 -11.84 7.62
CA GLU A 11 -22.89 -11.48 7.24
C GLU A 11 -22.98 -10.37 6.18
N ILE A 12 -22.79 -9.12 6.61
CA ILE A 12 -22.60 -8.00 5.71
C ILE A 12 -21.19 -8.19 5.14
N GLY A 13 -21.09 -8.68 3.90
CA GLY A 13 -19.83 -8.70 3.15
C GLY A 13 -19.16 -7.31 3.16
N PRO A 14 -17.84 -7.22 2.92
CA PRO A 14 -17.11 -5.97 3.07
C PRO A 14 -17.77 -4.84 2.27
N LEU A 15 -18.02 -3.71 2.93
CA LEU A 15 -18.72 -2.53 2.40
C LEU A 15 -18.10 -1.98 1.11
N TYR A 16 -16.82 -2.30 0.87
CA TYR A 16 -16.05 -1.91 -0.32
C TYR A 16 -15.28 -3.11 -0.88
N PRO A 17 -15.09 -3.18 -2.21
CA PRO A 17 -14.26 -4.21 -2.82
C PRO A 17 -12.80 -4.07 -2.40
N THR A 18 -12.02 -5.15 -2.49
CA THR A 18 -10.57 -5.08 -2.32
C THR A 18 -9.93 -4.43 -3.55
N TYR A 19 -8.73 -3.86 -3.39
CA TYR A 19 -7.97 -3.33 -4.53
C TYR A 19 -7.74 -4.42 -5.61
N GLU A 20 -7.42 -5.65 -5.17
CA GLU A 20 -7.21 -6.81 -6.03
C GLU A 20 -8.45 -7.15 -6.87
N ALA A 21 -9.64 -7.16 -6.26
CA ALA A 21 -10.89 -7.42 -6.98
C ALA A 21 -11.14 -6.38 -8.08
N LEU A 22 -10.87 -5.10 -7.80
CA LEU A 22 -10.99 -4.02 -8.78
C LEU A 22 -9.96 -4.15 -9.91
N ARG A 23 -8.72 -4.53 -9.57
CA ARG A 23 -7.65 -4.79 -10.54
C ARG A 23 -8.03 -5.93 -11.50
N THR A 24 -8.52 -7.05 -10.98
CA THR A 24 -9.00 -8.18 -11.79
C THR A 24 -10.16 -7.78 -12.70
N ALA A 25 -11.03 -6.89 -12.25
CA ALA A 25 -12.13 -6.35 -13.04
C ALA A 25 -11.70 -5.25 -14.04
N ALA A 26 -10.40 -4.97 -14.17
CA ALA A 26 -9.85 -3.89 -14.98
C ALA A 26 -10.44 -2.50 -14.65
N GLN A 27 -10.90 -2.30 -13.40
CA GLN A 27 -11.37 -1.00 -12.94
C GLN A 27 -10.19 -0.20 -12.38
N PRO A 28 -9.91 1.00 -12.91
CA PRO A 28 -8.82 1.83 -12.41
C PRO A 28 -9.14 2.34 -11.01
N VAL A 29 -8.12 2.31 -10.14
CA VAL A 29 -8.16 2.90 -8.80
C VAL A 29 -7.12 4.00 -8.76
N HIS A 30 -7.55 5.21 -8.43
CA HIS A 30 -6.67 6.37 -8.32
C HIS A 30 -6.64 6.89 -6.89
N PRO A 31 -5.53 7.49 -6.44
CA PRO A 31 -5.54 8.31 -5.24
C PRO A 31 -6.60 9.40 -5.35
N SER A 32 -7.34 9.64 -4.27
CA SER A 32 -8.29 10.75 -4.20
C SER A 32 -7.57 12.10 -4.30
N SER A 33 -8.30 13.18 -4.61
CA SER A 33 -7.77 14.55 -4.58
C SER A 33 -7.07 14.87 -3.26
N SER A 34 -7.63 14.39 -2.16
CA SER A 34 -7.11 14.59 -0.81
C SER A 34 -5.86 13.76 -0.55
N ALA A 35 -5.85 12.49 -0.96
CA ALA A 35 -4.66 11.65 -0.84
C ALA A 35 -3.48 12.21 -1.65
N ARG A 36 -3.72 12.87 -2.79
CA ARG A 36 -2.68 13.54 -3.59
C ARG A 36 -2.04 14.75 -2.92
N ARG A 37 -2.54 15.19 -1.76
CA ARG A 37 -1.94 16.24 -0.94
C ARG A 37 -1.01 15.69 0.14
N LEU A 38 -1.02 14.38 0.37
CA LEU A 38 -0.14 13.75 1.34
C LEU A 38 1.29 13.69 0.78
N LEU A 39 2.22 14.31 1.49
CA LEU A 39 3.65 14.25 1.22
C LEU A 39 4.30 13.40 2.31
N TRP A 40 4.92 12.29 1.91
CA TRP A 40 5.68 11.46 2.84
C TRP A 40 7.18 11.63 2.57
N MET A 41 7.87 12.27 3.49
CA MET A 41 9.33 12.31 3.51
C MET A 41 9.83 10.97 4.06
N LEU A 42 10.59 10.19 3.28
CA LEU A 42 11.18 8.91 3.74
C LEU A 42 12.20 9.07 4.88
N ASN A 43 12.38 10.29 5.39
CA ASN A 43 13.36 10.65 6.39
C ASN A 43 12.63 10.94 7.71
N GLY A 44 12.93 10.18 8.77
CA GLY A 44 12.38 10.39 10.11
C GLY A 44 11.32 9.38 10.53
N PRO A 45 10.77 9.51 11.76
CA PRO A 45 9.80 8.56 12.28
C PRO A 45 8.42 8.73 11.63
N LEU A 46 7.70 7.61 11.43
CA LEU A 46 6.43 7.57 10.68
C LEU A 46 5.40 8.60 11.16
N HIS A 47 5.30 8.82 12.47
CA HIS A 47 4.33 9.75 13.07
C HIS A 47 4.58 11.22 12.75
N SER A 48 5.78 11.59 12.28
CA SER A 48 6.13 12.97 11.89
C SER A 48 6.57 13.09 10.42
N ALA A 49 6.61 12.00 9.69
CA ALA A 49 7.18 11.93 8.34
C ALA A 49 6.17 12.34 7.24
N ILE A 50 4.89 12.44 7.59
CA ILE A 50 3.80 12.74 6.66
C ILE A 50 3.27 14.14 6.93
N THR A 51 3.27 14.98 5.89
CA THR A 51 2.68 16.31 5.89
C THR A 51 1.57 16.42 4.85
N VAL A 52 0.70 17.39 5.04
CA VAL A 52 -0.45 17.69 4.19
C VAL A 52 -0.21 19.02 3.50
N LEU A 53 -0.13 19.00 2.18
CA LEU A 53 0.03 20.21 1.38
C LEU A 53 -1.30 20.96 1.26
N SER A 54 -1.25 22.27 1.04
CA SER A 54 -2.48 23.07 0.79
C SER A 54 -3.19 22.72 -0.53
N SER A 55 -2.47 22.17 -1.51
CA SER A 55 -3.00 21.77 -2.83
C SER A 55 -2.43 20.45 -3.31
N GLU A 56 -3.03 19.85 -4.34
CA GLU A 56 -2.56 18.58 -4.93
C GLU A 56 -1.10 18.67 -5.42
N ILE A 57 -0.35 17.58 -5.29
CA ILE A 57 1.02 17.45 -5.81
C ILE A 57 0.93 17.36 -7.34
N THR A 58 1.22 18.46 -8.04
CA THR A 58 1.30 18.47 -9.50
C THR A 58 2.73 18.27 -10.00
N THR A 59 3.75 18.74 -9.27
CA THR A 59 5.18 18.51 -9.54
C THR A 59 6.01 19.02 -8.35
N HIS A 60 6.90 18.19 -7.79
CA HIS A 60 7.96 18.57 -6.83
C HIS A 60 7.56 19.58 -5.73
N GLY A 61 6.57 19.24 -4.91
CA GLY A 61 6.04 20.09 -3.83
C GLY A 61 6.94 20.27 -2.60
N VAL A 62 8.26 20.24 -2.74
CA VAL A 62 9.23 20.27 -1.62
C VAL A 62 9.20 21.62 -0.87
N ASN A 63 8.66 22.68 -1.48
CA ASN A 63 8.59 24.03 -0.90
C ASN A 63 7.16 24.56 -0.71
N MET A 64 6.13 23.71 -0.82
CA MET A 64 4.76 24.15 -0.59
C MET A 64 4.49 24.27 0.91
N PRO A 65 3.68 25.25 1.35
CA PRO A 65 3.18 25.27 2.72
C PRO A 65 2.52 23.93 3.06
N SER A 66 2.89 23.37 4.20
CA SER A 66 2.39 22.08 4.65
C SER A 66 2.17 22.07 6.14
N GLU A 67 1.22 21.24 6.57
CA GLU A 67 0.88 21.01 7.97
C GLU A 67 1.14 19.54 8.30
N PRO A 68 1.48 19.19 9.55
CA PRO A 68 1.65 17.79 9.92
C PRO A 68 0.32 17.03 9.78
N LEU A 69 0.38 15.78 9.29
CA LEU A 69 -0.80 14.90 9.27
C LEU A 69 -1.28 14.57 10.68
N TYR A 70 -0.34 14.48 11.62
CA TYR A 70 -0.57 14.21 13.03
C TYR A 70 0.29 15.14 13.88
N ASP A 71 -0.34 15.84 14.82
CA ASP A 71 0.36 16.69 15.78
C ASP A 71 0.54 15.94 17.12
N PRO A 72 1.76 15.51 17.46
CA PRO A 72 2.03 14.79 18.70
C PRO A 72 1.91 15.67 19.96
N ALA A 73 1.95 17.01 19.83
CA ALA A 73 1.83 17.90 20.98
C ALA A 73 0.38 18.05 21.44
N THR A 74 -0.57 17.98 20.50
CA THR A 74 -2.01 18.09 20.78
C THR A 74 -2.75 16.76 20.69
N ASP A 75 -2.11 15.69 20.19
CA ASP A 75 -2.72 14.38 19.90
C ASP A 75 -3.90 14.50 18.92
N ILE A 76 -3.75 15.39 17.92
CA ILE A 76 -4.79 15.69 16.93
C ILE A 76 -4.34 15.24 15.55
N TRP A 77 -5.25 14.56 14.86
CA TRP A 77 -5.11 14.20 13.45
C TRP A 77 -5.67 15.32 12.56
N HIS A 78 -4.98 15.61 11.47
CA HIS A 78 -5.48 16.50 10.44
C HIS A 78 -6.79 15.90 9.83
N PRO A 79 -7.83 16.71 9.53
CA PRO A 79 -9.14 16.22 9.07
C PRO A 79 -9.09 15.27 7.86
N ILE A 80 -8.09 15.46 6.99
CA ILE A 80 -7.83 14.62 5.82
C ILE A 80 -7.63 13.14 6.16
N ALA A 81 -7.24 12.80 7.39
CA ALA A 81 -7.08 11.42 7.85
C ALA A 81 -8.40 10.63 7.86
N GLN A 82 -9.55 11.31 7.86
CA GLN A 82 -10.88 10.71 7.76
C GLN A 82 -11.39 10.63 6.33
N GLU A 83 -10.64 11.17 5.37
CA GLU A 83 -11.04 11.18 3.96
C GLU A 83 -10.59 9.90 3.24
N PRO A 84 -11.31 9.50 2.18
CA PRO A 84 -10.96 8.30 1.42
C PRO A 84 -9.61 8.47 0.74
N VAL A 85 -8.74 7.46 0.84
CA VAL A 85 -7.42 7.48 0.18
C VAL A 85 -7.53 7.28 -1.33
N SER A 86 -8.53 6.52 -1.80
CA SER A 86 -8.70 6.19 -3.21
C SER A 86 -10.12 6.41 -3.71
N THR A 87 -10.23 6.55 -5.03
CA THR A 87 -11.48 6.53 -5.78
C THR A 87 -11.40 5.44 -6.87
N PRO A 88 -12.25 4.40 -6.83
CA PRO A 88 -13.24 4.11 -5.78
C PRO A 88 -12.58 3.71 -4.45
N LYS A 89 -13.36 3.72 -3.36
CA LYS A 89 -12.93 3.23 -2.04
C LYS A 89 -12.61 1.74 -2.10
N VAL A 90 -11.57 1.34 -1.39
CA VAL A 90 -11.18 -0.06 -1.24
C VAL A 90 -11.16 -0.46 0.22
N SER A 91 -11.45 -1.72 0.50
CA SER A 91 -11.42 -2.28 1.87
C SER A 91 -10.05 -2.81 2.27
N SER A 92 -9.22 -3.21 1.30
CA SER A 92 -7.87 -3.68 1.54
C SER A 92 -6.97 -3.46 0.33
N VAL A 93 -5.67 -3.35 0.59
CA VAL A 93 -4.62 -3.32 -0.42
C VAL A 93 -3.52 -4.31 0.01
N THR A 94 -3.00 -5.08 -0.93
CA THR A 94 -1.81 -5.91 -0.72
C THR A 94 -0.62 -5.14 -1.26
N VAL A 95 0.40 -4.94 -0.44
CA VAL A 95 1.64 -4.27 -0.85
C VAL A 95 2.70 -5.36 -1.07
N GLY A 96 3.17 -5.46 -2.31
CA GLY A 96 4.28 -6.32 -2.70
C GLY A 96 5.52 -5.49 -3.01
N VAL A 97 6.70 -6.12 -2.90
CA VAL A 97 7.96 -5.54 -3.35
C VAL A 97 8.47 -6.42 -4.48
N CYS A 98 8.26 -5.98 -5.73
CA CYS A 98 8.59 -6.74 -6.93
C CYS A 98 10.02 -7.28 -6.90
N GLN A 99 10.98 -6.49 -6.39
CA GLN A 99 12.38 -6.90 -6.27
C GLN A 99 12.57 -8.14 -5.38
N LEU A 100 11.79 -8.27 -4.30
CA LEU A 100 11.85 -9.45 -3.43
C LEU A 100 11.13 -10.64 -4.06
N GLU A 101 10.03 -10.40 -4.76
CA GLU A 101 9.24 -11.43 -5.45
C GLU A 101 10.02 -12.04 -6.61
N GLU A 102 10.76 -11.22 -7.36
CA GLU A 102 11.56 -11.63 -8.52
C GLU A 102 12.98 -12.06 -8.17
N TRP A 103 13.43 -11.85 -6.93
CA TRP A 103 14.82 -12.07 -6.52
C TRP A 103 15.30 -13.49 -6.84
N GLY A 104 14.49 -14.51 -6.51
CA GLY A 104 14.88 -15.91 -6.72
C GLY A 104 15.02 -16.26 -8.20
N PHE A 105 14.07 -15.80 -9.03
CA PHE A 105 14.14 -16.01 -10.48
C PHE A 105 15.35 -15.30 -11.08
N THR A 106 15.55 -14.03 -10.72
CA THR A 106 16.69 -13.21 -11.19
C THR A 106 18.02 -13.82 -10.76
N TRP A 107 18.10 -14.33 -9.52
CA TRP A 107 19.29 -15.01 -9.03
C TRP A 107 19.61 -16.26 -9.84
N CYS A 108 18.62 -17.13 -10.08
CA CYS A 108 18.80 -18.34 -10.87
C CYS A 108 19.22 -18.04 -12.31
N ASP A 109 18.55 -17.09 -12.98
CA ASP A 109 18.87 -16.67 -14.35
C ASP A 109 20.32 -16.14 -14.46
N MET A 110 20.73 -15.29 -13.51
CA MET A 110 22.08 -14.72 -13.50
C MET A 110 23.20 -15.73 -13.19
N HIS A 111 22.88 -16.84 -12.52
CA HIS A 111 23.88 -17.83 -12.07
C HIS A 111 23.76 -19.17 -12.80
N GLU A 112 22.89 -19.27 -13.80
CA GLU A 112 22.82 -20.44 -14.67
C GLU A 112 24.15 -20.58 -15.44
N GLY A 113 24.86 -21.69 -15.23
CA GLY A 113 26.16 -21.95 -15.87
C GLY A 113 27.39 -21.42 -15.13
N HIS A 114 27.23 -20.85 -13.94
CA HIS A 114 28.34 -20.46 -13.05
C HIS A 114 28.67 -21.52 -11.98
N ALA A 115 28.05 -22.71 -12.05
CA ALA A 115 28.46 -23.83 -11.21
C ALA A 115 29.84 -24.32 -11.65
N ASP A 116 30.76 -24.49 -10.70
CA ASP A 116 32.05 -25.11 -10.99
C ASP A 116 31.79 -26.47 -11.67
N PRO A 117 32.43 -26.75 -12.81
CA PRO A 117 32.33 -28.06 -13.42
C PRO A 117 32.78 -29.10 -12.37
N PRO A 118 32.12 -30.27 -12.31
CA PRO A 118 32.57 -31.33 -11.42
C PRO A 118 34.05 -31.59 -11.72
N GLU A 119 34.88 -31.63 -10.67
CA GLU A 119 36.27 -32.06 -10.79
C GLU A 119 36.25 -33.41 -11.51
N LEU A 120 36.81 -33.44 -12.71
CA LEU A 120 37.02 -34.70 -13.41
C LEU A 120 38.05 -35.44 -12.56
N GLU A 121 37.63 -36.51 -11.88
CA GLU A 121 38.56 -37.46 -11.30
C GLU A 121 39.44 -37.96 -12.45
N ASP A 122 40.72 -37.58 -12.42
CA ASP A 122 41.70 -38.00 -13.41
C ASP A 122 41.75 -39.53 -13.41
N GLU A 123 41.15 -40.17 -14.42
CA GLU A 123 41.23 -41.62 -14.62
C GLU A 123 42.68 -41.99 -14.98
N GLU A 124 43.36 -42.67 -14.04
CA GLU A 124 44.75 -43.19 -14.13
C GLU A 124 44.92 -44.32 -15.16
#